data_AF-A0A968MWC0-F1
#
_entry.id   AF-A0A968MWC0-F1
#
_cell.length_a   1.000
_cell.length_b   1.000
_cell.length_c   1.000
_cell.angle_alpha   90.00
_cell.angle_beta   90.00
_cell.angle_gamma   90.00
#
_symmetry.space_group_name_H-M   'P 1'
#
loop_
_entity.id
_entity.type
_entity.pdbx_description
1 polymer ?
#
loop_
_entity_poly.entity_id
_entity_poly.type
_entity_poly.pdbx_seq_one_letter_code
_entity_poly.pdbx_strand_id
1 'polypeptide(L)'
;MVIINGRTVRLTPNNNTLITDSLSFRNVNTSDNGPLMKIQEKYVRRIVQDLNAFGNLIYEIQNEPWSDNPELVEKISDVDTLVHPFAWQKIVEIANTRSLEWQTRIASIISEEEAQLPNKHLIAQNISNFRFKIENPDPQISIFNFHYAYPEAASVNLNLNKAIGLDETGFMPHNDFHYRSQAWKFMLAGGALYNNLDYSFTVGFEDGTYKIDAGTPGWGWPCLS
;
A
#
# COMPACT_ATOMS: atom_id res chain seq x y z
N MET A 1 -2.96 -2.75 10.82
CA MET A 1 -3.31 -2.14 9.53
C MET A 1 -4.35 -3.04 8.87
N VAL A 2 -5.47 -2.47 8.42
CA VAL A 2 -6.52 -3.19 7.69
C VAL A 2 -6.57 -2.61 6.28
N ILE A 3 -6.26 -3.44 5.28
CA ILE A 3 -6.26 -3.02 3.87
C ILE A 3 -7.66 -3.20 3.28
N ILE A 4 -8.25 -2.13 2.78
CA ILE A 4 -9.58 -2.09 2.16
C ILE A 4 -9.48 -2.46 0.68
N ASN A 5 -9.08 -3.69 0.36
CA ASN A 5 -9.01 -4.11 -1.03
C ASN A 5 -10.41 -4.39 -1.61
N GLY A 6 -10.82 -3.61 -2.62
CA GLY A 6 -12.11 -3.75 -3.30
C GLY A 6 -12.25 -5.00 -4.18
N ARG A 7 -11.19 -5.81 -4.33
CA ARG A 7 -11.23 -7.12 -5.00
C ARG A 7 -12.04 -8.12 -4.17
N THR A 8 -13.33 -8.22 -4.46
CA THR A 8 -14.13 -9.36 -4.03
C THR A 8 -13.67 -10.58 -4.80
N VAL A 9 -12.88 -11.44 -4.15
CA VAL A 9 -12.52 -12.76 -4.69
C VAL A 9 -13.82 -13.54 -4.94
N ARG A 10 -13.93 -14.19 -6.11
CA ARG A 10 -14.99 -15.17 -6.43
C ARG A 10 -14.85 -16.37 -5.47
N LEU A 11 -15.24 -16.22 -4.20
CA LEU A 11 -15.07 -17.29 -3.21
C LEU A 11 -16.16 -18.36 -3.34
N THR A 12 -17.29 -18.09 -3.99
CA THR A 12 -18.26 -19.10 -4.44
C THR A 12 -19.06 -18.62 -5.67
N PRO A 13 -19.35 -19.49 -6.66
CA PRO A 13 -20.17 -19.14 -7.83
C PRO A 13 -21.58 -18.61 -7.51
N ASN A 14 -22.10 -18.94 -6.31
CA ASN A 14 -23.48 -18.66 -5.94
C ASN A 14 -23.70 -17.33 -5.19
N ASN A 15 -22.64 -16.62 -4.78
CA ASN A 15 -22.76 -15.39 -3.98
C ASN A 15 -22.64 -14.07 -4.76
N ASN A 16 -22.31 -14.11 -6.06
CA ASN A 16 -22.01 -12.91 -6.85
C ASN A 16 -22.99 -12.71 -8.03
N THR A 17 -24.29 -12.62 -7.75
CA THR A 17 -25.30 -12.30 -8.79
C THR A 17 -25.24 -10.85 -9.30
N LEU A 18 -24.38 -10.00 -8.72
CA LEU A 18 -24.28 -8.57 -9.01
C LEU A 18 -23.04 -8.17 -9.82
N ILE A 19 -22.05 -9.07 -9.99
CA ILE A 19 -20.86 -8.81 -10.80
C ILE A 19 -21.10 -9.47 -12.15
N THR A 20 -21.46 -8.67 -13.14
CA THR A 20 -21.60 -9.16 -14.51
C THR A 20 -20.24 -9.60 -15.04
N ASP A 21 -20.18 -10.63 -15.88
CA ASP A 21 -18.94 -11.16 -16.49
C ASP A 21 -18.18 -10.14 -17.37
N SER A 22 -18.62 -8.88 -17.41
CA SER A 22 -18.09 -7.79 -18.24
C SER A 22 -17.17 -6.82 -17.50
N LEU A 23 -17.05 -6.86 -16.17
CA LEU A 23 -16.19 -5.93 -15.43
C LEU A 23 -14.73 -6.42 -15.40
N SER A 24 -13.83 -5.67 -16.04
CA SER A 24 -12.39 -5.92 -15.96
C SER A 24 -11.89 -5.77 -14.53
N PHE A 25 -10.98 -6.65 -14.09
CA PHE A 25 -10.35 -6.55 -12.77
C PHE A 25 -9.63 -5.21 -12.57
N ARG A 26 -9.09 -4.60 -13.64
CA ARG A 26 -8.44 -3.28 -13.58
C ARG A 26 -9.42 -2.16 -13.24
N ASN A 27 -10.72 -2.37 -13.48
CA ASN A 27 -11.74 -1.37 -13.17
C ASN A 27 -12.35 -1.57 -11.77
N VAL A 28 -11.91 -2.55 -10.98
CA VAL A 28 -12.54 -2.84 -9.68
C VAL A 28 -12.35 -1.71 -8.66
N ASN A 29 -11.15 -1.13 -8.63
CA ASN A 29 -10.76 -0.04 -7.72
C ASN A 29 -10.64 1.29 -8.49
N THR A 30 -11.64 1.57 -9.34
CA THR A 30 -11.74 2.83 -10.09
C THR A 30 -13.17 3.35 -10.05
N SER A 31 -13.37 4.62 -10.42
CA SER A 31 -14.69 5.22 -10.60
C SER A 31 -15.54 4.54 -11.70
N ASP A 32 -14.93 3.71 -12.55
CA ASP A 32 -15.58 2.95 -13.64
C ASP A 32 -16.02 1.53 -13.21
N ASN A 33 -16.28 1.30 -11.92
CA ASN A 33 -16.67 -0.01 -11.39
C ASN A 33 -18.20 -0.22 -11.33
N GLY A 34 -18.99 0.79 -11.72
CA GLY A 34 -20.43 0.70 -11.89
C GLY A 34 -21.18 0.24 -10.62
N PRO A 35 -22.06 -0.76 -10.69
CA PRO A 35 -22.81 -1.25 -9.52
C PRO A 35 -21.93 -1.77 -8.38
N LEU A 36 -20.67 -2.13 -8.66
CA LEU A 36 -19.74 -2.65 -7.65
C LEU A 36 -19.45 -1.63 -6.55
N MET A 37 -19.42 -0.33 -6.86
CA MET A 37 -19.20 0.72 -5.86
C MET A 37 -20.18 0.61 -4.68
N LYS A 38 -21.44 0.29 -4.95
CA LYS A 38 -22.47 0.16 -3.90
C LYS A 38 -22.23 -1.04 -2.98
N ILE A 39 -21.62 -2.11 -3.51
CA ILE A 39 -21.27 -3.30 -2.74
C ILE A 39 -20.04 -2.99 -1.89
N GLN A 40 -19.01 -2.40 -2.50
CA GLN A 40 -17.79 -1.97 -1.80
C GLN A 40 -18.14 -1.00 -0.67
N GLU A 41 -19.01 -0.02 -0.91
CA GLU A 41 -19.44 0.90 0.15
C GLU A 41 -20.06 0.17 1.35
N LYS A 42 -21.01 -0.74 1.11
CA LYS A 42 -21.61 -1.55 2.19
C LYS A 42 -20.56 -2.37 2.94
N TYR A 43 -19.60 -2.93 2.21
CA TYR A 43 -18.51 -3.73 2.77
C TYR A 43 -17.59 -2.87 3.65
N VAL A 44 -17.15 -1.70 3.15
CA VAL A 44 -16.31 -0.76 3.92
C VAL A 44 -17.03 -0.30 5.18
N ARG A 45 -18.30 0.13 5.07
CA ARG A 45 -19.09 0.54 6.25
C ARG A 45 -19.17 -0.58 7.28
N ARG A 46 -19.37 -1.82 6.83
CA ARG A 46 -19.42 -2.98 7.71
C ARG A 46 -18.10 -3.24 8.43
N ILE A 47 -16.96 -3.17 7.72
CA ILE A 47 -15.63 -3.28 8.33
C ILE A 47 -15.46 -2.20 9.40
N VAL A 48 -15.77 -0.95 9.04
CA VAL A 48 -15.63 0.18 9.94
C VAL A 48 -16.46 -0.01 11.21
N GLN A 49 -17.73 -0.42 11.07
CA GLN A 49 -18.61 -0.72 12.21
C GLN A 49 -18.06 -1.85 13.09
N ASP A 50 -17.70 -2.99 12.48
CA ASP A 50 -17.26 -4.19 13.21
C ASP A 50 -15.93 -3.96 13.95
N LEU A 51 -15.07 -3.10 13.38
CA LEU A 51 -13.74 -2.84 13.91
C LEU A 51 -13.62 -1.54 14.73
N ASN A 52 -14.67 -0.72 14.80
CA ASN A 52 -14.56 0.60 15.43
C ASN A 52 -14.12 0.53 16.89
N ALA A 53 -14.46 -0.52 17.64
CA ALA A 53 -14.10 -0.66 19.05
C ALA A 53 -12.57 -0.77 19.29
N PHE A 54 -11.76 -1.09 18.28
CA PHE A 54 -10.33 -1.31 18.41
C PHE A 54 -9.51 -0.05 18.08
N GLY A 55 -9.17 0.75 19.08
CA GLY A 55 -8.47 2.04 18.88
C GLY A 55 -7.03 1.95 18.30
N ASN A 56 -6.48 0.75 18.08
CA ASN A 56 -5.14 0.52 17.54
C ASN A 56 -5.14 0.15 16.05
N LEU A 57 -6.19 0.52 15.32
CA LEU A 57 -6.32 0.26 13.89
C LEU A 57 -5.98 1.47 13.03
N ILE A 58 -5.51 1.16 11.82
CA ILE A 58 -5.26 2.08 10.72
C ILE A 58 -5.93 1.44 9.50
N TYR A 59 -6.75 2.20 8.77
CA TYR A 59 -7.32 1.75 7.51
C TYR A 59 -6.43 2.18 6.35
N GLU A 60 -5.93 1.24 5.58
CA GLU A 60 -5.23 1.53 4.34
C GLU A 60 -6.15 1.28 3.16
N ILE A 61 -6.31 2.27 2.28
CA ILE A 61 -7.36 2.22 1.25
C ILE A 61 -7.07 1.15 0.19
N GLN A 62 -5.84 1.05 -0.31
CA GLN A 62 -5.49 0.11 -1.37
C GLN A 62 -3.97 -0.10 -1.42
N ASN A 63 -3.57 -1.36 -1.59
CA ASN A 63 -2.19 -1.75 -1.88
C ASN A 63 -1.84 -1.45 -3.35
N GLU A 64 -0.73 -0.74 -3.59
CA GLU A 64 -0.13 -0.48 -4.91
C GLU A 64 -1.14 -0.15 -6.04
N PRO A 65 -1.88 0.96 -5.95
CA PRO A 65 -2.88 1.31 -6.96
C PRO A 65 -2.30 1.49 -8.38
N TRP A 66 -1.02 1.87 -8.51
CA TRP A 66 -0.32 1.98 -9.79
C TRP A 66 -0.11 0.62 -10.47
N SER A 67 -0.02 -0.49 -9.74
CA SER A 67 0.17 -1.83 -10.33
C SER A 67 -1.00 -2.23 -11.25
N ASP A 68 -2.22 -1.77 -10.95
CA ASP A 68 -3.41 -2.00 -11.76
C ASP A 68 -3.72 -0.88 -12.77
N ASN A 69 -3.39 0.36 -12.40
CA ASN A 69 -3.81 1.57 -13.12
C ASN A 69 -2.72 2.64 -13.08
N PRO A 70 -1.58 2.44 -13.76
CA PRO A 70 -0.42 3.31 -13.61
C PRO A 70 -0.54 4.60 -14.41
N GLU A 71 0.02 5.67 -13.87
CA GLU A 71 0.52 6.83 -14.60
C GLU A 71 2.03 6.96 -14.34
N LEU A 72 2.82 6.91 -15.42
CA LEU A 72 4.27 7.09 -15.39
C LEU A 72 4.61 8.56 -15.11
N VAL A 73 5.40 8.83 -14.07
CA VAL A 73 5.82 10.19 -13.71
C VAL A 73 7.32 10.44 -13.87
N GLU A 74 8.15 9.41 -13.71
CA GLU A 74 9.61 9.56 -13.80
C GLU A 74 10.27 8.27 -14.31
N LYS A 75 11.39 8.41 -15.03
CA LYS A 75 12.36 7.33 -15.23
C LYS A 75 13.57 7.58 -14.33
N ILE A 76 13.88 6.62 -13.46
CA ILE A 76 14.96 6.72 -12.47
C ILE A 76 16.32 6.43 -13.12
N SER A 77 16.48 5.22 -13.69
CA SER A 77 17.74 4.79 -14.29
C SER A 77 17.54 3.53 -15.13
N ASP A 78 17.95 3.57 -16.40
CA ASP A 78 17.85 2.41 -17.28
C ASP A 78 19.02 1.41 -17.10
N VAL A 79 20.10 1.82 -16.42
CA VAL A 79 21.38 1.10 -16.39
C VAL A 79 21.65 0.30 -15.12
N ASP A 80 20.91 0.54 -14.03
CA ASP A 80 21.01 -0.30 -12.84
C ASP A 80 20.28 -1.62 -13.10
N THR A 81 21.06 -2.68 -13.26
CA THR A 81 20.56 -4.05 -13.44
C THR A 81 21.04 -4.98 -12.34
N LEU A 82 21.95 -4.51 -11.48
CA LEU A 82 22.56 -5.32 -10.43
C LEU A 82 21.73 -5.32 -9.15
N VAL A 83 21.15 -4.16 -8.81
CA VAL A 83 20.32 -4.00 -7.60
C VAL A 83 18.84 -3.93 -7.98
N HIS A 84 18.53 -3.36 -9.15
CA HIS A 84 17.16 -3.14 -9.63
C HIS A 84 16.91 -3.87 -10.96
N PRO A 85 16.82 -5.22 -10.95
CA PRO A 85 16.71 -6.02 -12.17
C PRO A 85 15.36 -5.85 -12.90
N PHE A 86 14.30 -5.43 -12.22
CA PHE A 86 12.97 -5.35 -12.81
C PHE A 86 12.69 -4.00 -13.47
N ALA A 87 11.92 -4.01 -14.57
CA ALA A 87 11.57 -2.78 -15.29
C ALA A 87 10.80 -1.77 -14.42
N TRP A 88 9.91 -2.25 -13.55
CA TRP A 88 9.14 -1.40 -12.63
C TRP A 88 10.03 -0.69 -11.61
N GLN A 89 11.22 -1.21 -11.31
CA GLN A 89 12.16 -0.58 -10.37
C GLN A 89 12.92 0.61 -10.95
N LYS A 90 12.71 0.89 -12.24
CA LYS A 90 13.42 1.93 -12.99
C LYS A 90 12.52 3.12 -13.30
N ILE A 91 11.28 3.07 -12.85
CA ILE A 91 10.26 4.06 -13.11
C ILE A 91 9.52 4.40 -11.82
N VAL A 92 9.06 5.64 -11.74
CA VAL A 92 8.11 6.06 -10.73
C VAL A 92 6.73 6.09 -11.38
N GLU A 93 5.77 5.46 -10.73
CA GLU A 93 4.37 5.38 -11.14
C GLU A 93 3.47 5.78 -9.97
N ILE A 94 2.38 6.47 -10.32
CA ILE A 94 1.28 6.80 -9.41
C ILE A 94 -0.02 6.16 -9.91
N ALA A 95 -1.06 6.18 -9.07
CA ALA A 95 -2.40 5.80 -9.48
C ALA A 95 -2.97 6.81 -10.49
N ASN A 96 -3.68 6.32 -11.51
CA ASN A 96 -4.40 7.20 -12.42
C ASN A 96 -5.60 7.90 -11.75
N THR A 97 -6.11 8.95 -12.40
CA THR A 97 -7.22 9.77 -11.88
C THR A 97 -8.45 8.95 -11.45
N ARG A 98 -8.83 7.93 -12.22
CA ARG A 98 -10.02 7.10 -11.91
C ARG A 98 -9.82 6.25 -10.66
N SER A 99 -8.61 5.77 -10.42
CA SER A 99 -8.26 5.08 -9.18
C SER A 99 -8.23 6.05 -8.00
N LEU A 100 -7.67 7.25 -8.18
CA LEU A 100 -7.67 8.29 -7.13
C LEU A 100 -9.09 8.72 -6.74
N GLU A 101 -10.00 8.91 -7.71
CA GLU A 101 -11.42 9.20 -7.44
C GLU A 101 -12.10 8.11 -6.60
N TRP A 102 -11.80 6.84 -6.89
CA TRP A 102 -12.29 5.72 -6.10
C TRP A 102 -11.70 5.75 -4.69
N GLN A 103 -10.40 5.99 -4.53
CA GLN A 103 -9.76 6.07 -3.23
C GLN A 103 -10.34 7.20 -2.37
N THR A 104 -10.54 8.39 -2.94
CA THR A 104 -11.23 9.51 -2.27
C THR A 104 -12.66 9.11 -1.85
N ARG A 105 -13.40 8.37 -2.68
CA ARG A 105 -14.73 7.87 -2.28
C ARG A 105 -14.65 6.91 -1.09
N ILE A 106 -13.68 5.99 -1.07
CA ILE A 106 -13.49 5.06 0.04
C ILE A 106 -13.11 5.79 1.32
N ALA A 107 -12.19 6.77 1.26
CA ALA A 107 -11.84 7.62 2.40
C ALA A 107 -13.07 8.34 2.96
N SER A 108 -13.90 8.92 2.09
CA SER A 108 -15.16 9.56 2.47
C SER A 108 -16.12 8.59 3.16
N ILE A 109 -16.27 7.36 2.66
CA ILE A 109 -17.14 6.36 3.29
C ILE A 109 -16.66 6.02 4.70
N ILE A 110 -15.34 5.85 4.89
CA ILE A 110 -14.75 5.59 6.21
C ILE A 110 -15.05 6.75 7.15
N SER A 111 -14.73 7.98 6.75
CA SER A 111 -14.96 9.18 7.57
C SER A 111 -16.44 9.40 7.90
N GLU A 112 -17.33 9.21 6.93
CA GLU A 112 -18.79 9.32 7.08
C GLU A 112 -19.32 8.29 8.08
N GLU A 113 -18.89 7.04 7.97
CA GLU A 113 -19.31 5.97 8.87
C GLU A 113 -18.77 6.21 10.28
N GLU A 114 -17.48 6.51 10.39
CA GLU A 114 -16.88 6.78 11.70
C GLU A 114 -17.44 8.01 12.36
N ALA A 115 -17.92 9.03 11.63
CA ALA A 115 -18.51 10.23 12.21
C ALA A 115 -19.60 9.91 13.25
N GLN A 116 -20.33 8.82 13.08
CA GLN A 116 -21.40 8.36 13.99
C GLN A 116 -20.93 7.37 15.08
N LEU A 117 -19.64 7.04 15.11
CA LEU A 117 -19.03 6.04 16.00
C LEU A 117 -18.04 6.68 16.98
N PRO A 118 -17.72 6.03 18.13
CA PRO A 118 -16.88 6.64 19.16
C PRO A 118 -15.42 6.85 18.74
N ASN A 119 -14.83 5.91 18.00
CA ASN A 119 -13.43 6.01 17.58
C ASN A 119 -13.32 6.56 16.15
N LYS A 120 -12.29 7.38 15.90
CA LYS A 120 -11.90 7.85 14.57
C LYS A 120 -10.48 7.37 14.29
N HIS A 121 -10.30 6.51 13.31
CA HIS A 121 -9.01 5.90 13.00
C HIS A 121 -8.27 6.69 11.93
N LEU A 122 -6.96 6.47 11.85
CA LEU A 122 -6.14 7.04 10.78
C LEU A 122 -6.43 6.32 9.46
N ILE A 123 -6.47 7.10 8.37
CA ILE A 123 -6.58 6.58 7.01
C ILE A 123 -5.23 6.73 6.31
N ALA A 124 -4.74 5.64 5.74
CA ALA A 124 -3.50 5.55 4.98
C ALA A 124 -3.79 5.36 3.48
N GLN A 125 -2.92 5.93 2.65
CA GLN A 125 -3.00 5.85 1.20
C GLN A 125 -1.62 5.53 0.62
N ASN A 126 -1.51 4.53 -0.25
CA ASN A 126 -0.31 4.32 -1.04
C ASN A 126 -0.25 5.32 -2.21
N ILE A 127 0.84 6.09 -2.28
CA ILE A 127 0.99 7.22 -3.19
C ILE A 127 1.75 6.85 -4.45
N SER A 128 2.94 6.26 -4.29
CA SER A 128 3.78 5.84 -5.40
C SER A 128 4.76 4.77 -4.96
N ASN A 129 5.36 4.09 -5.94
CA ASN A 129 6.66 3.47 -5.74
C ASN A 129 7.76 4.56 -5.66
N PHE A 130 8.83 4.28 -4.93
CA PHE A 130 10.05 5.10 -4.81
C PHE A 130 9.88 6.51 -4.23
N ARG A 131 9.40 7.48 -5.01
CA ARG A 131 9.29 8.89 -4.60
C ARG A 131 8.26 9.63 -5.41
N PHE A 132 7.53 10.53 -4.77
CA PHE A 132 6.65 11.46 -5.47
C PHE A 132 6.36 12.66 -4.56
N LYS A 133 6.25 13.87 -5.14
CA LYS A 133 5.83 15.06 -4.40
C LYS A 133 4.31 15.19 -4.48
N ILE A 134 3.66 15.24 -3.33
CA ILE A 134 2.20 15.33 -3.23
C ILE A 134 1.79 16.80 -3.32
N GLU A 135 1.16 17.19 -4.42
CA GLU A 135 0.70 18.57 -4.63
C GLU A 135 -0.71 18.81 -4.08
N ASN A 136 -1.61 17.83 -4.22
CA ASN A 136 -3.03 17.94 -3.85
C ASN A 136 -3.44 16.78 -2.93
N PRO A 137 -3.00 16.77 -1.65
CA PRO A 137 -3.33 15.69 -0.72
C PRO A 137 -4.83 15.65 -0.43
N ASP A 138 -5.42 14.45 -0.38
CA ASP A 138 -6.78 14.28 0.14
C ASP A 138 -6.78 14.60 1.65
N PRO A 139 -7.61 15.54 2.12
CA PRO A 139 -7.58 16.03 3.51
C PRO A 139 -7.96 14.96 4.54
N GLN A 140 -8.60 13.87 4.12
CA GLN A 140 -9.00 12.76 4.99
C GLN A 140 -7.83 11.83 5.30
N ILE A 141 -6.77 11.89 4.49
CA ILE A 141 -5.61 11.03 4.65
C ILE A 141 -4.74 11.54 5.79
N SER A 142 -4.32 10.59 6.62
CA SER A 142 -3.46 10.81 7.79
C SER A 142 -2.04 10.31 7.57
N ILE A 143 -1.88 9.27 6.74
CA ILE A 143 -0.61 8.62 6.45
C ILE A 143 -0.46 8.47 4.93
N PHE A 144 0.62 9.02 4.39
CA PHE A 144 0.98 8.90 2.98
C PHE A 144 2.10 7.88 2.83
N ASN A 145 1.75 6.71 2.32
CA ASN A 145 2.62 5.55 2.23
C ASN A 145 3.29 5.44 0.85
N PHE A 146 4.54 5.02 0.84
CA PHE A 146 5.37 4.84 -0.36
C PHE A 146 6.06 3.48 -0.32
N HIS A 147 6.09 2.82 -1.47
CA HIS A 147 6.64 1.47 -1.57
C HIS A 147 8.06 1.51 -2.13
N TYR A 148 8.97 0.75 -1.54
CA TYR A 148 10.38 0.69 -1.92
C TYR A 148 11.04 2.08 -1.91
N ALA A 149 10.54 2.96 -1.04
CA ALA A 149 10.75 4.38 -1.14
C ALA A 149 12.20 4.82 -0.95
N TYR A 150 12.57 5.86 -1.69
CA TYR A 150 13.76 6.63 -1.44
C TYR A 150 13.50 7.68 -0.35
N PRO A 151 14.54 8.15 0.35
CA PRO A 151 14.39 9.17 1.40
C PRO A 151 13.69 10.45 0.93
N GLU A 152 13.78 10.77 -0.36
CA GLU A 152 13.09 11.90 -0.99
C GLU A 152 11.57 11.83 -0.87
N ALA A 153 10.97 10.64 -0.82
CA ALA A 153 9.53 10.52 -0.59
C ALA A 153 9.10 11.17 0.73
N ALA A 154 9.93 11.09 1.77
CA ALA A 154 9.71 11.78 3.04
C ALA A 154 10.10 13.26 2.94
N SER A 155 11.35 13.55 2.56
CA SER A 155 11.93 14.89 2.73
C SER A 155 11.23 15.98 1.91
N VAL A 156 10.68 15.65 0.73
CA VAL A 156 9.97 16.63 -0.12
C VAL A 156 8.52 16.88 0.31
N ASN A 157 7.97 16.07 1.21
CA ASN A 157 6.57 16.11 1.64
C ASN A 157 6.39 16.53 3.12
N LEU A 158 7.46 16.94 3.82
CA LEU A 158 7.40 17.33 5.23
C LEU A 158 6.48 18.53 5.49
N ASN A 159 6.26 19.38 4.48
CA ASN A 159 5.36 20.53 4.56
C ASN A 159 3.88 20.13 4.77
N LEU A 160 3.51 18.88 4.50
CA LEU A 160 2.15 18.40 4.70
C LEU A 160 1.76 18.32 6.18
N ASN A 161 2.73 18.26 7.10
CA ASN A 161 2.51 18.01 8.52
C ASN A 161 1.65 16.74 8.77
N LYS A 162 1.91 15.69 7.98
CA LYS A 162 1.28 14.37 8.04
C LYS A 162 2.36 13.29 8.08
N ALA A 163 1.98 12.08 8.50
CA ALA A 163 2.93 10.98 8.53
C ALA A 163 3.27 10.53 7.09
N ILE A 164 4.55 10.40 6.79
CA ILE A 164 5.05 9.84 5.53
C ILE A 164 5.66 8.47 5.82
N GLY A 165 5.17 7.43 5.16
CA GLY A 165 5.54 6.05 5.45
C GLY A 165 6.28 5.37 4.33
N LEU A 166 7.19 4.47 4.71
CA LEU A 166 7.74 3.42 3.87
C LEU A 166 7.14 2.11 4.36
N ASP A 167 5.99 1.74 3.82
CA ASP A 167 5.17 0.62 4.30
C ASP A 167 5.40 -0.70 3.55
N GLU A 168 6.20 -0.68 2.48
CA GLU A 168 6.62 -1.89 1.77
C GLU A 168 8.09 -1.78 1.32
N THR A 169 8.89 -2.82 1.60
CA THR A 169 10.23 -3.05 1.04
C THR A 169 10.31 -4.49 0.49
N GLY A 170 11.48 -5.10 0.34
CA GLY A 170 11.57 -6.55 0.11
C GLY A 170 12.46 -6.96 -1.05
N PHE A 171 12.68 -6.10 -2.04
CA PHE A 171 13.37 -6.49 -3.29
C PHE A 171 14.85 -6.09 -3.34
N MET A 172 15.48 -5.87 -2.19
CA MET A 172 16.93 -5.70 -2.11
C MET A 172 17.63 -7.08 -2.07
N PRO A 173 18.92 -7.17 -2.46
CA PRO A 173 19.68 -8.38 -2.21
C PRO A 173 19.64 -8.79 -0.74
N HIS A 174 19.71 -10.10 -0.48
CA HIS A 174 19.69 -10.72 0.86
C HIS A 174 20.95 -10.36 1.67
N ASN A 175 20.93 -9.15 2.23
CA ASN A 175 21.97 -8.63 3.10
C ASN A 175 21.36 -7.59 4.04
N ASP A 176 21.53 -7.82 5.34
CA ASP A 176 20.96 -6.97 6.38
C ASP A 176 21.26 -5.47 6.19
N PHE A 177 22.45 -5.13 5.68
CA PHE A 177 22.85 -3.74 5.51
C PHE A 177 21.87 -2.99 4.60
N HIS A 178 21.35 -3.64 3.56
CA HIS A 178 20.44 -2.99 2.62
C HIS A 178 19.16 -2.55 3.33
N TYR A 179 18.48 -3.46 4.02
CA TYR A 179 17.23 -3.19 4.73
C TYR A 179 17.44 -2.22 5.90
N ARG A 180 18.47 -2.44 6.75
CA ARG A 180 18.77 -1.53 7.86
C ARG A 180 19.12 -0.13 7.37
N SER A 181 19.88 -0.01 6.29
CA SER A 181 20.22 1.30 5.73
C SER A 181 19.00 2.00 5.13
N GLN A 182 18.06 1.28 4.51
CA GLN A 182 16.80 1.87 4.04
C GLN A 182 15.99 2.44 5.22
N ALA A 183 15.86 1.69 6.32
CA ALA A 183 15.18 2.15 7.52
C ALA A 183 15.81 3.46 8.04
N TRP A 184 17.12 3.46 8.30
CA TRP A 184 17.80 4.64 8.83
C TRP A 184 17.75 5.83 7.88
N LYS A 185 17.98 5.63 6.58
CA LYS A 185 17.92 6.71 5.60
C LYS A 185 16.53 7.33 5.54
N PHE A 186 15.47 6.52 5.57
CA PHE A 186 14.10 6.99 5.50
C PHE A 186 13.69 7.75 6.78
N MET A 187 13.97 7.17 7.96
CA MET A 187 13.67 7.82 9.23
C MET A 187 14.44 9.14 9.40
N LEU A 188 15.73 9.18 9.03
CA LEU A 188 16.54 10.41 9.10
C LEU A 188 16.11 11.49 8.10
N ALA A 189 15.43 11.12 7.01
CA ALA A 189 14.82 12.07 6.08
C ALA A 189 13.46 12.60 6.54
N GLY A 190 13.00 12.20 7.74
CA GLY A 190 11.73 12.62 8.33
C GLY A 190 10.57 11.64 8.11
N GLY A 191 10.86 10.42 7.67
CA GLY A 191 9.86 9.34 7.61
C GLY A 191 9.33 8.95 8.98
N ALA A 192 8.07 8.53 9.03
CA ALA A 192 7.33 8.20 10.25
C ALA A 192 7.07 6.69 10.44
N LEU A 193 7.19 5.90 9.38
CA LEU A 193 6.90 4.46 9.36
C LEU A 193 7.92 3.74 8.47
N TYR A 194 8.33 2.56 8.91
CA TYR A 194 9.12 1.60 8.16
C TYR A 194 8.52 0.20 8.33
N ASN A 195 8.27 -0.52 7.23
CA ASN A 195 7.79 -1.90 7.24
C ASN A 195 8.53 -2.73 6.19
N ASN A 196 8.76 -4.00 6.50
CA ASN A 196 9.47 -4.94 5.63
C ASN A 196 8.53 -6.02 5.13
N LEU A 197 8.46 -6.17 3.81
CA LEU A 197 7.91 -7.37 3.21
C LEU A 197 8.92 -8.50 3.39
N ASP A 198 8.46 -9.62 3.94
CA ASP A 198 9.31 -10.78 4.16
C ASP A 198 8.58 -12.10 3.92
N TYR A 199 8.96 -12.77 2.84
CA TYR A 199 8.40 -14.05 2.42
C TYR A 199 9.27 -15.24 2.87
N SER A 200 10.23 -15.01 3.77
CA SER A 200 11.13 -16.06 4.25
C SER A 200 10.51 -17.02 5.27
N PHE A 201 9.37 -16.69 5.86
CA PHE A 201 8.70 -17.56 6.83
C PHE A 201 8.34 -18.91 6.19
N THR A 202 8.83 -19.99 6.80
CA THR A 202 8.61 -21.36 6.33
C THR A 202 8.15 -22.23 7.49
N VAL A 203 7.00 -22.89 7.31
CA VAL A 203 6.41 -23.79 8.33
C VAL A 203 7.37 -24.95 8.61
N GLY A 204 7.62 -25.23 9.89
CA GLY A 204 8.58 -26.24 10.37
C GLY A 204 10.03 -25.76 10.43
N PHE A 205 10.28 -24.51 10.05
CA PHE A 205 11.58 -23.84 10.11
C PHE A 205 11.41 -22.43 10.70
N GLU A 206 10.56 -22.31 11.72
CA GLU A 206 10.27 -21.05 12.42
C GLU A 206 11.51 -20.48 13.14
N ASP A 207 12.56 -21.28 13.29
CA ASP A 207 13.88 -20.87 13.79
C ASP A 207 14.76 -20.18 12.72
N GLY A 208 14.25 -20.03 11.50
CA GLY A 208 14.95 -19.37 10.39
C GLY A 208 16.04 -20.23 9.73
N THR A 209 16.04 -21.55 9.94
CA THR A 209 17.05 -22.45 9.35
C THR A 209 16.75 -22.85 7.90
N TYR A 210 15.55 -22.53 7.38
CA TYR A 210 15.22 -22.78 5.99
C TYR A 210 16.06 -21.94 5.04
N LYS A 211 16.61 -22.57 4.00
CA LYS A 211 17.35 -21.86 2.96
C LYS A 211 16.37 -21.30 1.94
N ILE A 212 16.20 -19.99 1.96
CA ILE A 212 15.39 -19.27 0.97
C ILE A 212 16.17 -19.07 -0.33
N ASP A 213 15.45 -19.05 -1.45
CA ASP A 213 16.03 -18.74 -2.76
C ASP A 213 16.44 -17.26 -2.81
N ALA A 214 17.53 -16.94 -3.50
CA ALA A 214 18.04 -15.56 -3.58
C ALA A 214 17.05 -14.56 -4.22
N GLY A 215 16.01 -15.06 -4.90
CA GLY A 215 14.93 -14.25 -5.48
C GLY A 215 13.70 -14.08 -4.57
N THR A 216 13.67 -14.71 -3.40
CA THR A 216 12.56 -14.57 -2.44
C THR A 216 12.53 -13.14 -1.90
N PRO A 217 11.40 -12.40 -2.01
CA PRO A 217 11.30 -11.08 -1.43
C PRO A 217 11.48 -11.09 0.09
N GLY A 218 12.29 -10.15 0.57
CA GLY A 218 12.56 -9.90 1.97
C GLY A 218 13.79 -10.62 2.51
N TRP A 219 14.16 -10.25 3.74
CA TRP A 219 15.32 -10.79 4.43
C TRP A 219 15.17 -10.66 5.96
N GLY A 220 14.65 -11.73 6.57
CA GLY A 220 14.30 -11.82 8.01
C GLY A 220 15.24 -12.64 8.87
N TRP A 221 16.48 -12.89 8.41
CA TRP A 221 17.36 -13.91 8.97
C TRP A 221 17.49 -13.84 10.51
N PRO A 222 17.57 -14.98 11.23
CA PRO A 222 17.56 -15.05 12.71
C PRO A 222 18.61 -14.21 13.44
N CYS A 223 19.60 -13.66 12.75
CA CYS A 223 20.57 -12.73 13.31
C CYS A 223 20.05 -11.28 13.46
N LEU A 224 18.75 -11.03 13.23
CA LEU A 224 18.12 -9.71 13.34
C LEU A 224 17.78 -9.29 14.79
N SER A 225 18.05 -10.12 15.81
CA SER A 225 17.84 -9.82 17.24
C SER A 225 19.07 -9.20 17.91
#